data_AF-A0A0F9FAR4-F1
#
_entry.id   AF-A0A0F9FAR4-F1
#
_cell.length_a   1.000
_cell.length_b   1.000
_cell.length_c   1.000
_cell.angle_alpha   90.00
_cell.angle_beta   90.00
_cell.angle_gamma   90.00
#
_symmetry.space_group_name_H-M   'P 1'
#
loop_
_entity.id
_entity.type
_entity.pdbx_description
1 polymer ?
#
loop_
_entity_poly.entity_id
_entity_poly.type
_entity_poly.pdbx_seq_one_letter_code
_entity_poly.pdbx_strand_id
1 'polypeptide(L)'
;MPDAIAGTFTMRQVLFFTQQYVKNRFDNYKRDVTKRIVIKRIQKYKADRPGGPTILFQVESKSYPQYNPYFTRKDKRGRLRSYQRTTPHYYDCILQFDRLSIDTVHWRGRVGSGKVWIAHPSQQKIKQIYKETRADWKKRYSPERVREEIKKQKDRAKYLDIGDYNSQVNGINGDFIFRCSFAWWSHGHQYGRSYYGNVPSSLNPKNVIFLPKHMINFITVLLQQGVLKEG
;
A
#
# COMPACT_ATOMS: atom_id res chain seq x y z
N MET A 1 -10.95 6.81 2.82
CA MET A 1 -9.78 5.98 3.17
C MET A 1 -9.38 6.36 4.59
N PRO A 2 -8.84 5.46 5.42
CA PRO A 2 -8.46 5.84 6.77
C PRO A 2 -7.33 6.87 6.74
N ASP A 3 -7.47 7.93 7.53
CA ASP A 3 -6.77 9.20 7.29
C ASP A 3 -5.31 9.23 7.78
N ALA A 4 -4.95 8.47 8.82
CA ALA A 4 -3.57 8.14 9.22
C ALA A 4 -3.55 7.46 10.60
N ILE A 5 -2.71 6.44 10.82
CA ILE A 5 -2.45 5.94 12.17
C ILE A 5 -1.60 7.01 12.88
N ALA A 6 -2.03 7.50 14.04
CA ALA A 6 -1.26 8.45 14.86
C ALA A 6 -0.82 7.80 16.18
N GLY A 7 0.41 8.09 16.61
CA GLY A 7 1.05 7.36 17.70
C GLY A 7 0.59 7.74 19.10
N THR A 8 -0.10 6.78 19.74
CA THR A 8 -0.18 6.62 21.21
C THR A 8 0.84 5.58 21.71
N PHE A 9 1.32 4.73 20.81
CA PHE A 9 2.28 3.65 21.04
C PHE A 9 3.51 3.85 20.16
N THR A 10 4.66 3.32 20.58
CA THR A 10 5.84 3.28 19.71
C THR A 10 5.62 2.35 18.52
N MET A 11 6.37 2.55 17.44
CA MET A 11 6.28 1.66 16.28
C MET A 11 6.65 0.22 16.63
N ARG A 12 7.61 0.03 17.53
CA ARG A 12 7.98 -1.27 18.08
C ARG A 12 6.80 -1.96 18.76
N GLN A 13 6.07 -1.25 19.62
CA GLN A 13 4.87 -1.77 20.28
C GLN A 13 3.78 -2.14 19.27
N VAL A 14 3.56 -1.32 18.25
CA VAL A 14 2.57 -1.61 17.21
C VAL A 14 2.96 -2.83 16.36
N LEU A 15 4.25 -3.02 16.05
CA LEU A 15 4.73 -4.24 15.39
C LEU A 15 4.45 -5.49 16.26
N PHE A 16 4.75 -5.40 17.56
CA PHE A 16 4.44 -6.47 18.51
C PHE A 16 2.93 -6.79 18.54
N PHE A 17 2.05 -5.79 18.68
CA PHE A 17 0.61 -6.00 18.63
C PHE A 17 0.15 -6.61 17.31
N THR A 18 0.70 -6.12 16.19
CA THR A 18 0.37 -6.67 14.87
C THR A 18 0.75 -8.15 14.78
N GLN A 19 1.86 -8.57 15.39
CA GLN A 19 2.31 -9.97 15.40
C GLN A 19 1.40 -10.84 16.27
N GLN A 20 1.01 -10.34 17.45
CA GLN A 20 0.15 -11.06 18.39
C GLN A 20 -1.27 -11.26 17.85
N TYR A 21 -1.88 -10.21 17.29
CA TYR A 21 -3.29 -10.24 16.89
C TYR A 21 -3.52 -10.57 15.41
N VAL A 22 -2.53 -10.32 14.54
CA VAL A 22 -2.68 -10.46 13.09
C VAL A 22 -1.43 -11.09 12.46
N LYS A 23 -0.96 -12.20 13.05
CA LYS A 23 0.27 -12.92 12.67
C LYS A 23 0.43 -13.18 11.17
N ASN A 24 -0.67 -13.50 10.48
CA ASN A 24 -0.66 -13.76 9.04
C ASN A 24 -0.08 -12.60 8.21
N ARG A 25 -0.05 -11.36 8.72
CA ARG A 25 0.58 -10.24 8.03
C ARG A 25 2.10 -10.34 8.05
N PHE A 26 2.69 -10.86 9.13
CA PHE A 26 4.12 -11.15 9.22
C PHE A 26 4.53 -12.35 8.36
N ASP A 27 3.63 -13.31 8.15
CA ASP A 27 3.92 -14.42 7.23
C ASP A 27 3.92 -13.96 5.76
N ASN A 28 3.19 -12.89 5.46
CA ASN A 28 2.94 -12.42 4.11
C ASN A 28 3.68 -11.14 3.71
N TYR A 29 4.33 -10.40 4.63
CA TYR A 29 4.99 -9.13 4.30
C TYR A 29 6.16 -9.31 3.33
N LYS A 30 6.88 -10.42 3.43
CA LYS A 30 8.01 -10.76 2.53
C LYS A 30 7.59 -10.90 1.07
N ARG A 31 6.29 -11.05 0.81
CA ARG A 31 5.71 -11.07 -0.53
C ARG A 31 5.50 -9.67 -1.09
N ASP A 32 5.74 -8.61 -0.32
CA ASP A 32 5.60 -7.25 -0.81
C ASP A 32 6.97 -6.69 -1.18
N VAL A 33 7.01 -5.88 -2.22
CA VAL A 33 8.23 -5.21 -2.67
C VAL A 33 8.11 -3.74 -2.36
N THR A 34 9.10 -3.21 -1.64
CA THR A 34 9.28 -1.78 -1.38
C THR A 34 10.19 -1.21 -2.47
N LYS A 35 9.73 -0.17 -3.17
CA LYS A 35 10.52 0.55 -4.18
C LYS A 35 11.42 1.59 -3.52
N ARG A 36 12.04 2.43 -4.35
CA ARG A 36 12.89 3.55 -3.93
C ARG A 36 12.27 4.29 -2.74
N ILE A 37 13.09 4.45 -1.70
CA ILE A 37 12.75 5.17 -0.49
C ILE A 37 13.20 6.62 -0.68
N VAL A 38 12.33 7.56 -0.33
CA VAL A 38 12.60 9.00 -0.35
C VAL A 38 12.40 9.53 1.05
N ILE A 39 13.42 10.18 1.60
CA ILE A 39 13.37 10.81 2.93
C ILE A 39 13.35 12.32 2.72
N LYS A 40 12.34 12.99 3.28
CA LYS A 40 12.17 14.44 3.25
C LYS A 40 12.26 14.97 4.67
N ARG A 41 13.14 15.95 4.90
CA ARG A 41 13.17 16.73 6.14
C ARG A 41 12.22 17.91 5.97
N ILE A 42 11.15 17.95 6.75
CA ILE A 42 10.12 18.98 6.72
C ILE A 42 10.27 19.83 7.98
N GLN A 43 10.45 21.14 7.79
CA GLN A 43 10.39 22.10 8.89
C GLN A 43 8.97 22.68 8.94
N LYS A 44 8.27 22.50 10.06
CA LYS A 44 6.97 23.12 10.31
C LYS A 44 7.13 24.23 11.35
N TYR A 45 6.84 25.45 10.92
CA TYR A 45 6.65 26.58 11.81
C TYR A 45 5.21 26.56 12.31
N LYS A 46 5.04 26.55 13.62
CA LYS A 46 3.74 26.68 14.27
C LYS A 46 3.66 28.10 14.83
N ALA A 47 2.72 28.90 14.31
CA ALA A 47 2.56 30.30 14.70
C ALA A 47 2.20 30.46 16.20
N ASP A 48 1.68 29.40 16.82
CA ASP A 48 1.17 29.32 18.19
C ASP A 48 2.16 28.76 19.21
N ARG A 49 3.42 28.45 18.84
CA ARG A 49 4.44 27.95 19.78
C ARG A 49 5.75 28.75 19.70
N PRO A 50 6.09 29.54 20.73
CA PRO A 50 7.39 30.20 20.82
C PRO A 50 8.45 29.18 21.23
N GLY A 51 9.11 28.54 20.26
CA GLY A 51 10.13 27.51 20.54
C GLY A 51 10.92 26.98 19.33
N GLY A 52 10.81 27.63 18.16
CA GLY A 52 11.52 27.23 16.94
C GLY A 52 10.78 26.20 16.06
N PRO A 53 11.30 25.91 14.86
CA PRO A 53 10.65 25.02 13.90
C PRO A 53 10.59 23.57 14.41
N THR A 54 9.43 22.94 14.29
CA THR A 54 9.32 21.49 14.48
C THR A 54 9.91 20.78 13.26
N ILE A 55 10.94 19.96 13.46
CA ILE A 55 11.50 19.12 12.39
C ILE A 55 10.71 17.81 12.35
N LEU A 56 10.24 17.44 11.16
CA LEU A 56 9.62 16.16 10.87
C LEU A 56 10.38 15.47 9.74
N PHE A 57 10.53 14.16 9.83
CA PHE A 57 11.03 13.32 8.76
C PHE A 57 9.87 12.59 8.11
N GLN A 58 9.63 12.87 6.83
CA GLN A 58 8.65 12.15 6.02
C GLN A 58 9.38 11.16 5.13
N VAL A 59 9.12 9.88 5.34
CA VAL A 59 9.69 8.76 4.61
C VAL A 59 8.61 8.21 3.69
N GLU A 60 8.87 8.25 2.39
CA GLU A 60 7.94 7.81 1.35
C GLU A 60 8.53 6.64 0.58
N SER A 61 7.67 5.69 0.21
CA SER A 61 7.99 4.68 -0.78
C SER A 61 6.72 4.24 -1.51
N LYS A 62 6.90 3.45 -2.57
CA LYS A 62 5.82 2.69 -3.19
C LYS A 62 5.98 1.22 -2.85
N SER A 63 4.92 0.60 -2.35
CA SER A 63 4.86 -0.84 -2.11
C SER A 63 3.91 -1.50 -3.11
N TYR A 64 4.24 -2.70 -3.57
CA TYR A 64 3.31 -3.53 -4.35
C TYR A 64 3.43 -4.99 -3.93
N PRO A 65 2.32 -5.75 -3.99
CA PRO A 65 2.36 -7.17 -3.70
C PRO A 65 3.02 -7.93 -4.86
N GLN A 66 4.06 -8.68 -4.55
CA GLN A 66 4.60 -9.72 -5.40
C GLN A 66 3.86 -11.02 -5.11
N TYR A 67 2.80 -11.24 -5.88
CA TYR A 67 2.19 -12.54 -5.94
C TYR A 67 3.16 -13.48 -6.66
N ASN A 68 3.69 -14.48 -5.94
CA ASN A 68 4.16 -15.71 -6.59
C ASN A 68 3.05 -16.18 -7.54
N PRO A 69 3.37 -16.80 -8.70
CA PRO A 69 2.35 -17.24 -9.62
C PRO A 69 1.31 -18.06 -8.86
N TYR A 70 0.07 -17.55 -8.77
CA TYR A 70 -1.01 -18.36 -8.24
C TYR A 70 -1.26 -19.43 -9.29
N PHE A 71 -1.09 -20.68 -8.91
CA PHE A 71 -1.61 -21.76 -9.73
C PHE A 71 -3.13 -21.63 -9.73
N THR A 72 -3.68 -21.20 -10.86
CA THR A 72 -5.14 -21.18 -11.06
C THR A 72 -5.67 -22.62 -11.14
N ARG A 73 -7.00 -22.76 -11.03
CA ARG A 73 -7.70 -24.04 -11.21
C ARG A 73 -7.11 -24.80 -12.41
N LYS A 74 -6.84 -26.09 -12.22
CA LYS A 74 -6.28 -26.97 -13.26
C LYS A 74 -7.08 -26.79 -14.56
N ASP A 75 -6.38 -26.66 -15.69
CA ASP A 75 -7.06 -26.62 -16.99
C ASP A 75 -7.81 -27.93 -17.26
N LYS A 76 -8.59 -27.99 -18.34
CA LYS A 76 -9.32 -29.22 -18.74
C LYS A 76 -8.42 -30.46 -18.94
N ARG A 77 -7.09 -30.29 -18.92
CA ARG A 77 -6.06 -31.33 -19.07
C ARG A 77 -5.27 -31.56 -17.77
N GLY A 78 -5.73 -31.03 -16.63
CA GLY A 78 -5.11 -31.23 -15.32
C GLY A 78 -3.88 -30.38 -15.03
N ARG A 79 -3.48 -29.46 -15.93
CA ARG A 79 -2.26 -28.66 -15.76
C ARG A 79 -2.54 -27.41 -14.93
N LEU A 80 -1.65 -27.12 -13.98
CA LEU A 80 -1.71 -25.89 -13.21
C LEU A 80 -1.31 -24.72 -14.13
N ARG A 81 -2.21 -23.75 -14.33
CA ARG A 81 -1.89 -22.52 -15.06
C ARG A 81 -1.27 -21.53 -14.08
N SER A 82 0.00 -21.20 -14.28
CA SER A 82 0.64 -20.07 -13.60
C SER A 82 -0.05 -18.77 -14.06
N TYR A 83 -0.73 -18.11 -13.14
CA TYR A 83 -1.26 -16.77 -13.38
C TYR A 83 -0.49 -15.78 -12.53
N GLN A 84 0.20 -14.87 -13.20
CA GLN A 84 0.82 -13.71 -12.58
C GLN A 84 0.21 -12.47 -13.23
N ARG A 85 -0.38 -11.58 -12.42
CA ARG A 85 -0.79 -10.26 -12.92
C ARG A 85 0.47 -9.53 -13.40
N THR A 86 0.45 -9.05 -14.63
CA THR A 86 1.55 -8.27 -15.23
C THR A 86 1.57 -6.83 -14.73
N THR A 87 0.42 -6.35 -14.25
CA THR A 87 0.25 -4.98 -13.78
C THR A 87 0.43 -4.90 -12.26
N PRO A 88 1.51 -4.27 -11.76
CA PRO A 88 1.74 -4.13 -10.33
C PRO A 88 0.77 -3.12 -9.71
N HIS A 89 0.19 -3.49 -8.57
CA HIS A 89 -0.67 -2.59 -7.78
C HIS A 89 0.23 -1.77 -6.85
N TYR A 90 0.50 -0.52 -7.22
CA TYR A 90 1.34 0.36 -6.41
C TYR A 90 0.51 1.06 -5.34
N TYR A 91 0.98 0.99 -4.10
CA TYR A 91 0.44 1.70 -2.97
C TYR A 91 1.49 2.64 -2.42
N ASP A 92 1.13 3.89 -2.18
CA ASP A 92 2.05 4.81 -1.51
C ASP A 92 2.14 4.41 -0.04
N CYS A 93 3.35 4.18 0.47
CA CYS A 93 3.60 4.01 1.90
C CYS A 93 4.27 5.28 2.40
N ILE A 94 3.64 5.97 3.36
CA ILE A 94 4.19 7.19 3.93
C ILE A 94 4.24 7.06 5.45
N LEU A 95 5.42 7.30 6.01
CA LEU A 95 5.66 7.41 7.43
C LEU A 95 6.17 8.82 7.75
N GLN A 96 5.70 9.39 8.84
CA GLN A 96 6.18 10.65 9.38
C GLN A 96 6.66 10.41 10.81
N PHE A 97 7.80 10.98 11.16
CA PHE A 97 8.38 10.91 12.50
C PHE A 97 8.90 12.28 12.92
N ASP A 98 8.99 12.53 14.22
CA ASP A 98 9.81 13.61 14.79
C ASP A 98 11.30 13.26 14.78
N ARG A 99 11.63 11.98 15.01
CA ARG A 99 12.97 11.39 14.91
C ARG A 99 12.89 10.03 14.24
N LEU A 100 13.88 9.67 13.42
CA LEU A 100 13.93 8.40 12.70
C LEU A 100 14.25 7.21 13.64
N SER A 101 13.31 6.89 14.52
CA SER A 101 13.42 5.81 15.51
C SER A 101 12.13 5.02 15.59
N ILE A 102 12.23 3.70 15.81
CA ILE A 102 11.06 2.85 16.05
C ILE A 102 10.48 3.02 17.45
N ASP A 103 11.22 3.69 18.34
CA ASP A 103 10.89 3.89 19.75
C ASP A 103 10.31 5.29 20.03
N THR A 104 10.08 6.11 18.99
CA THR A 104 9.26 7.32 19.15
C THR A 104 7.77 6.98 19.15
N VAL A 105 7.01 7.65 20.01
CA VAL A 105 5.54 7.67 19.95
C VAL A 105 5.03 8.73 18.97
N HIS A 106 5.88 9.66 18.55
CA HIS A 106 5.50 10.76 17.65
C HIS A 106 5.68 10.36 16.19
N TRP A 107 4.86 9.41 15.75
CA TRP A 107 4.83 8.98 14.37
C TRP A 107 3.42 9.00 13.79
N ARG A 108 3.36 9.08 12.45
CA ARG A 108 2.13 8.90 11.67
C ARG A 108 2.40 8.02 10.48
N GLY A 109 1.43 7.19 10.11
CA GLY A 109 1.59 6.27 8.98
C GLY A 109 0.35 6.13 8.12
N ARG A 110 0.53 5.97 6.81
CA ARG A 110 -0.54 5.62 5.88
C ARG A 110 -0.06 4.70 4.76
N VAL A 111 -0.97 3.84 4.31
CA VAL A 111 -0.86 3.09 3.05
C VAL A 111 -1.96 3.60 2.13
N GLY A 112 -1.57 4.16 0.99
CA GLY A 112 -2.40 4.96 0.11
C GLY A 112 -1.93 6.42 0.05
N SER A 113 -2.15 7.06 -1.10
CA SER A 113 -1.75 8.45 -1.36
C SER A 113 -2.64 9.52 -0.72
N GLY A 114 -3.72 9.14 -0.03
CA GLY A 114 -4.74 10.06 0.49
C GLY A 114 -5.51 10.83 -0.61
N LYS A 115 -5.26 10.55 -1.89
CA LYS A 115 -6.02 11.14 -3.00
C LYS A 115 -7.46 10.61 -3.01
N VAL A 116 -8.36 11.40 -3.59
CA VAL A 116 -9.77 11.01 -3.77
C VAL A 116 -9.85 9.84 -4.75
N TRP A 117 -10.67 8.85 -4.39
CA TRP A 117 -10.99 7.73 -5.28
C TRP A 117 -11.75 8.25 -6.50
N ILE A 118 -11.25 7.93 -7.70
CA ILE A 118 -11.91 8.32 -8.95
C ILE A 118 -12.77 7.15 -9.41
N ALA A 119 -14.07 7.21 -9.15
CA ALA A 119 -15.02 6.14 -9.51
C ALA A 119 -15.18 5.96 -11.03
N HIS A 120 -15.03 7.05 -11.79
CA HIS A 120 -15.13 7.04 -13.25
C HIS A 120 -13.92 7.74 -13.87
N PRO A 121 -12.75 7.06 -13.94
CA PRO A 121 -11.57 7.66 -14.54
C PRO A 121 -11.79 7.93 -16.02
N SER A 122 -11.32 9.10 -16.49
CA SER A 122 -11.44 9.48 -17.89
C SER A 122 -10.82 8.41 -18.80
N GLN A 123 -11.57 8.00 -19.82
CA GLN A 123 -11.12 7.02 -20.81
C GLN A 123 -9.85 7.47 -21.55
N GLN A 124 -9.63 8.79 -21.69
CA GLN A 124 -8.38 9.31 -22.27
C GLN A 124 -7.16 9.03 -21.37
N LYS A 125 -7.31 9.19 -20.04
CA LYS A 125 -6.23 8.87 -19.08
C LYS A 125 -5.94 7.37 -19.03
N ILE A 126 -6.98 6.53 -19.14
CA ILE A 126 -6.82 5.07 -19.28
C ILE A 126 -6.07 4.73 -20.58
N LYS A 127 -6.43 5.36 -21.69
CA LYS A 127 -5.72 5.21 -22.98
C LYS A 127 -4.25 5.64 -22.90
N GLN A 128 -3.89 6.64 -22.08
CA GLN A 128 -2.51 7.05 -21.88
C GLN A 128 -1.67 5.99 -21.15
N ILE A 129 -2.15 5.45 -20.03
CA ILE A 129 -1.51 4.32 -19.32
C ILE A 129 -1.27 3.16 -20.28
N TYR A 130 -2.23 2.91 -21.15
CA TYR A 130 -2.14 1.87 -22.16
C TYR A 130 -1.05 2.14 -23.20
N LYS A 131 -0.84 3.40 -23.61
CA LYS A 131 0.30 3.79 -24.47
C LYS A 131 1.64 3.56 -23.77
N GLU A 132 1.77 3.99 -22.52
CA GLU A 132 2.98 3.83 -21.71
C GLU A 132 3.33 2.36 -21.50
N THR A 133 2.33 1.53 -21.13
CA THR A 133 2.48 0.08 -20.97
C THR A 133 2.91 -0.61 -22.27
N ARG A 134 2.34 -0.20 -23.41
CA ARG A 134 2.73 -0.72 -24.73
C ARG A 134 4.15 -0.34 -25.12
N ALA A 135 4.55 0.91 -24.86
CA ALA A 135 5.91 1.37 -25.13
C ALA A 135 6.94 0.58 -24.32
N ASP A 136 6.60 0.26 -23.07
CA ASP A 136 7.43 -0.56 -22.21
C ASP A 136 7.53 -2.03 -22.69
N TRP A 137 6.44 -2.65 -23.15
CA TRP A 137 6.51 -3.99 -23.77
C TRP A 137 7.37 -4.04 -25.02
N LYS A 138 7.28 -3.02 -25.88
CA LYS A 138 8.14 -2.91 -27.08
C LYS A 138 9.62 -2.89 -26.74
N LYS A 139 10.00 -2.43 -25.55
CA LYS A 139 11.39 -2.45 -25.07
C LYS A 139 11.83 -3.80 -24.52
N ARG A 140 10.88 -4.64 -24.06
CA ARG A 140 11.16 -5.88 -23.32
C ARG A 140 10.93 -7.16 -24.11
N TYR A 141 10.07 -7.14 -25.12
CA TYR A 141 9.57 -8.34 -25.81
C TYR A 141 9.75 -8.27 -27.32
N SER A 142 9.83 -9.44 -27.97
CA SER A 142 9.85 -9.52 -29.43
C SER A 142 8.55 -8.98 -30.05
N PRO A 143 8.57 -8.54 -31.33
CA PRO A 143 7.40 -8.00 -32.00
C PRO A 143 6.16 -8.91 -31.96
N GLU A 144 6.33 -10.23 -32.09
CA GLU A 144 5.22 -11.20 -32.03
C GLU A 144 4.60 -11.23 -30.63
N ARG A 145 5.45 -11.28 -29.59
CA ARG A 145 5.01 -11.32 -28.19
C ARG A 145 4.35 -10.01 -27.77
N VAL A 146 4.81 -8.87 -28.29
CA VAL A 146 4.13 -7.57 -28.10
C VAL A 146 2.72 -7.60 -28.70
N ARG A 147 2.54 -8.16 -29.91
CA ARG A 147 1.21 -8.27 -30.54
C ARG A 147 0.28 -9.16 -29.73
N GLU A 148 0.78 -10.28 -29.21
CA GLU A 148 0.01 -11.17 -28.33
C GLU A 148 -0.40 -10.48 -27.02
N GLU A 149 0.52 -9.80 -26.34
CA GLU A 149 0.21 -9.09 -25.09
C GLU A 149 -0.76 -7.93 -25.32
N ILE A 150 -0.64 -7.21 -26.45
CA ILE A 150 -1.62 -6.20 -26.86
C ILE A 150 -3.01 -6.82 -27.05
N LYS A 151 -3.12 -7.97 -27.72
CA LYS A 151 -4.39 -8.67 -27.95
C LYS A 151 -4.97 -9.16 -26.62
N LYS A 152 -4.19 -9.89 -25.81
CA LYS A 152 -4.59 -10.35 -24.48
C LYS A 152 -5.05 -9.20 -23.59
N GLN A 153 -4.37 -8.05 -23.63
CA GLN A 153 -4.75 -6.88 -22.85
C GLN A 153 -6.00 -6.19 -23.39
N LYS A 154 -6.24 -6.13 -24.71
CA LYS A 154 -7.52 -5.64 -25.24
C LYS A 154 -8.69 -6.53 -24.80
N ASP A 155 -8.46 -7.84 -24.79
CA ASP A 155 -9.47 -8.83 -24.42
C ASP A 155 -9.75 -8.84 -22.91
N ARG A 156 -8.71 -8.66 -22.08
CA ARG A 156 -8.81 -8.62 -20.60
C ARG A 156 -9.18 -7.24 -20.04
N ALA A 157 -8.68 -6.18 -20.66
CA ALA A 157 -8.75 -4.80 -20.17
C ALA A 157 -9.64 -3.94 -21.07
N LYS A 158 -10.78 -4.47 -21.50
CA LYS A 158 -11.84 -3.68 -22.18
C LYS A 158 -12.20 -2.43 -21.34
N TYR A 159 -12.02 -2.54 -20.02
CA TYR A 159 -11.82 -1.43 -19.09
C TYR A 159 -10.61 -1.79 -18.23
N LEU A 160 -9.62 -0.90 -18.12
CA LEU A 160 -8.73 -0.94 -16.96
C LEU A 160 -9.66 -0.75 -15.76
N ASP A 161 -9.74 -1.71 -14.84
CA ASP A 161 -10.73 -1.62 -13.78
C ASP A 161 -10.43 -0.38 -12.91
N ILE A 162 -11.48 0.18 -12.32
CA ILE A 162 -11.40 1.44 -11.55
C ILE A 162 -10.35 1.30 -10.43
N GLY A 163 -10.16 0.09 -9.90
CA GLY A 163 -9.14 -0.21 -8.90
C GLY A 163 -7.72 -0.13 -9.42
N ASP A 164 -7.45 -0.70 -10.59
CA ASP A 164 -6.14 -0.70 -11.24
C ASP A 164 -5.69 0.74 -11.56
N TYR A 165 -6.61 1.62 -11.99
CA TYR A 165 -6.30 3.03 -12.26
C TYR A 165 -5.94 3.76 -10.96
N ASN A 166 -6.79 3.65 -9.94
CA ASN A 166 -6.58 4.35 -8.67
C ASN A 166 -5.33 3.82 -7.95
N SER A 167 -5.04 2.53 -8.07
CA SER A 167 -3.80 1.92 -7.61
C SER A 167 -2.58 2.49 -8.35
N GLN A 168 -2.52 2.37 -9.68
CA GLN A 168 -1.31 2.72 -10.43
C GLN A 168 -1.03 4.22 -10.47
N VAL A 169 -2.05 5.03 -10.78
CA VAL A 169 -1.91 6.47 -11.00
C VAL A 169 -2.00 7.22 -9.69
N ASN A 170 -3.01 6.88 -8.90
CA ASN A 170 -3.26 7.60 -7.68
C ASN A 170 -2.50 7.00 -6.50
N GLY A 171 -1.91 5.81 -6.57
CA GLY A 171 -1.24 5.18 -5.42
C GLY A 171 -2.23 4.79 -4.31
N ILE A 172 -3.51 4.64 -4.65
CA ILE A 172 -4.60 4.35 -3.72
C ILE A 172 -4.71 2.85 -3.51
N ASN A 173 -4.75 2.44 -2.25
CA ASN A 173 -5.04 1.05 -1.91
C ASN A 173 -6.56 0.79 -1.89
N GLY A 174 -7.14 0.52 -3.06
CA GLY A 174 -8.57 0.18 -3.18
C GLY A 174 -8.95 -1.11 -2.44
N ASP A 175 -8.00 -2.03 -2.29
CA ASP A 175 -8.17 -3.28 -1.56
C ASP A 175 -7.98 -3.11 -0.04
N PHE A 176 -7.63 -1.93 0.47
CA PHE A 176 -7.30 -1.76 1.87
C PHE A 176 -8.46 -2.12 2.78
N ILE A 177 -9.68 -1.71 2.40
CA ILE A 177 -10.92 -2.04 3.11
C ILE A 177 -11.10 -3.55 3.14
N PHE A 178 -10.99 -4.24 2.01
CA PHE A 178 -11.16 -5.69 1.93
C PHE A 178 -10.06 -6.46 2.68
N ARG A 179 -8.79 -6.04 2.57
CA ARG A 179 -7.63 -6.74 3.16
C ARG A 179 -7.46 -6.46 4.64
N CYS A 180 -8.02 -5.37 5.16
CA CYS A 180 -8.05 -5.07 6.59
C CYS A 180 -9.42 -5.34 7.21
N SER A 181 -10.45 -5.65 6.43
CA SER A 181 -11.82 -5.91 6.89
C SER A 181 -11.88 -6.91 8.02
N PHE A 182 -11.21 -8.06 7.90
CA PHE A 182 -11.20 -9.08 8.95
C PHE A 182 -10.57 -8.55 10.26
N ALA A 183 -9.41 -7.89 10.18
CA ALA A 183 -8.77 -7.31 11.36
C ALA A 183 -9.64 -6.19 11.98
N TRP A 184 -10.32 -5.40 11.14
CA TRP A 184 -11.27 -4.38 11.57
C TRP A 184 -12.52 -4.96 12.20
N TRP A 185 -13.00 -6.09 11.70
CA TRP A 185 -14.17 -6.76 12.22
C TRP A 185 -13.87 -7.43 13.56
N SER A 186 -12.73 -8.12 13.67
CA SER A 186 -12.31 -8.83 14.89
C SER A 186 -11.85 -7.92 16.03
N HIS A 187 -11.34 -6.72 15.72
CA HIS A 187 -10.75 -5.82 16.71
C HIS A 187 -11.38 -4.42 16.74
N GLY A 188 -12.35 -4.14 15.85
CA GLY A 188 -12.92 -2.81 15.61
C GLY A 188 -11.98 -1.89 14.79
N HIS A 189 -12.51 -0.77 14.30
CA HIS A 189 -11.77 0.18 13.48
C HIS A 189 -11.27 1.39 14.29
N GLN A 190 -10.08 1.90 13.96
CA GLN A 190 -9.44 3.03 14.68
C GLN A 190 -9.87 4.41 14.20
N TYR A 191 -10.73 4.47 13.18
CA TYR A 191 -11.10 5.69 12.45
C TYR A 191 -12.60 5.98 12.57
N GLY A 192 -13.10 7.11 12.09
CA GLY A 192 -14.55 7.37 12.02
C GLY A 192 -15.27 6.49 10.97
N ARG A 193 -16.58 6.71 10.80
CA ARG A 193 -17.39 6.07 9.73
C ARG A 193 -16.73 6.32 8.36
N SER A 194 -16.36 5.25 7.66
CA SER A 194 -15.83 5.32 6.29
C SER A 194 -16.96 5.42 5.26
N TYR A 195 -16.70 6.09 4.14
CA TYR A 195 -17.63 6.27 3.01
C TYR A 195 -18.07 4.96 2.31
N TYR A 196 -17.48 3.81 2.63
CA TYR A 196 -17.85 2.51 2.07
C TYR A 196 -18.59 1.67 3.11
N GLY A 197 -19.79 1.18 2.76
CA GLY A 197 -20.74 0.51 3.66
C GLY A 197 -20.31 -0.84 4.27
N ASN A 198 -19.09 -1.31 4.01
CA ASN A 198 -18.57 -2.58 4.55
C ASN A 198 -17.55 -2.38 5.69
N VAL A 199 -17.53 -1.21 6.33
CA VAL A 199 -16.70 -1.01 7.52
C VAL A 199 -17.49 -1.45 8.75
N PRO A 200 -16.90 -2.26 9.64
CA PRO A 200 -17.54 -2.68 10.90
C PRO A 200 -18.12 -1.48 11.64
N SER A 201 -19.28 -1.64 12.27
CA SER A 201 -19.94 -0.57 13.03
C SER A 201 -19.31 -0.34 14.41
N SER A 202 -18.46 -1.25 14.87
CA SER A 202 -17.77 -1.18 16.16
C SER A 202 -16.45 -0.40 16.05
N LEU A 203 -16.39 0.73 16.75
CA LEU A 203 -15.12 1.40 17.08
C LEU A 203 -14.20 0.43 17.82
N ASN A 204 -12.90 0.47 17.56
CA ASN A 204 -11.88 -0.41 18.18
C ASN A 204 -11.87 -0.27 19.72
N PRO A 205 -12.60 -1.13 20.46
CA PRO A 205 -12.79 -0.93 21.89
C PRO A 205 -11.55 -1.35 22.68
N LYS A 206 -10.65 -2.09 22.04
CA LYS A 206 -9.38 -2.58 22.61
C LYS A 206 -8.22 -1.61 22.36
N ASN A 207 -8.43 -0.51 21.61
CA ASN A 207 -7.41 0.43 21.17
C ASN A 207 -6.17 -0.24 20.50
N VAL A 208 -6.34 -1.42 19.90
CA VAL A 208 -5.22 -2.19 19.33
C VAL A 208 -4.88 -1.64 17.95
N ILE A 209 -3.69 -1.03 17.80
CA ILE A 209 -3.14 -0.62 16.50
C ILE A 209 -2.52 -1.84 15.80
N PHE A 210 -2.84 -2.02 14.51
CA PHE A 210 -2.20 -3.02 13.66
C PHE A 210 -1.76 -2.41 12.32
N LEU A 211 -0.68 -2.94 11.77
CA LEU A 211 -0.09 -2.48 10.51
C LEU A 211 -0.46 -3.41 9.36
N PRO A 212 -0.77 -2.88 8.17
CA PRO A 212 -0.90 -3.71 6.97
C PRO A 212 0.47 -4.27 6.56
N LYS A 213 0.47 -5.43 5.88
CA LYS A 213 1.71 -6.09 5.44
C LYS A 213 2.65 -5.19 4.62
N HIS A 214 2.11 -4.29 3.78
CA HIS A 214 2.88 -3.29 3.04
C HIS A 214 3.67 -2.34 3.96
N MET A 215 3.07 -1.95 5.08
CA MET A 215 3.71 -1.07 6.06
C MET A 215 4.74 -1.84 6.89
N ILE A 216 4.44 -3.10 7.26
CA ILE A 216 5.42 -3.98 7.91
C ILE A 216 6.66 -4.14 7.04
N ASN A 217 6.49 -4.49 5.76
CA ASN A 217 7.60 -4.63 4.83
C ASN A 217 8.40 -3.33 4.67
N PHE A 218 7.70 -2.19 4.57
CA PHE A 218 8.36 -0.90 4.48
C PHE A 218 9.21 -0.60 5.72
N ILE A 219 8.66 -0.80 6.92
CA ILE A 219 9.39 -0.61 8.19
C ILE A 219 10.58 -1.56 8.29
N THR A 220 10.41 -2.84 7.92
CA THR A 220 11.50 -3.82 7.91
C THR A 220 12.64 -3.38 7.00
N VAL A 221 12.34 -2.90 5.79
CA VAL A 221 13.37 -2.40 4.86
C VAL A 221 14.09 -1.17 5.45
N LEU A 222 13.35 -0.26 6.10
CA LEU A 222 13.95 0.91 6.74
C LEU A 222 14.89 0.54 7.90
N LEU A 223 14.54 -0.47 8.69
CA LEU A 223 15.41 -1.01 9.75
C LEU A 223 16.66 -1.66 9.16
N GLN A 224 16.50 -2.50 8.13
CA GLN A 224 17.63 -3.17 7.46
C GLN A 224 18.60 -2.19 6.80
N GLN A 225 18.11 -1.05 6.32
CA GLN A 225 18.93 0.01 5.74
C GLN A 225 19.54 0.96 6.79
N GLY A 226 19.27 0.75 8.09
CA GLY A 226 19.73 1.63 9.16
C GLY A 226 19.10 3.03 9.16
N VAL A 227 18.02 3.22 8.38
CA VAL A 227 17.28 4.49 8.30
C VAL A 227 16.45 4.70 9.56
N LEU A 228 15.69 3.68 9.97
CA LEU A 228 15.03 3.65 11.29
C LEU A 228 15.95 2.97 12.29
N LYS A 229 16.21 3.63 13.40
CA LYS A 229 17.10 3.12 14.45
C LYS A 229 16.32 2.66 15.67
N GLU A 230 16.84 1.65 16.33
CA GLU A 230 16.49 1.33 17.71
C GLU A 230 17.07 2.42 18.60
N GLY A 231 16.25 2.95 19.50
CA GLY A 231 16.64 3.98 20.46
C GLY A 231 17.48 3.43 21.59
#